data_AF-A0A0A3YUY6-F1
#
_entry.id   AF-A0A0A3YUY6-F1
#
_cell.length_a   1.000
_cell.length_b   1.000
_cell.length_c   1.000
_cell.angle_alpha   90.00
_cell.angle_beta   90.00
_cell.angle_gamma   90.00
#
_symmetry.space_group_name_H-M   'P 1'
#
loop_
_entity.id
_entity.type
_entity.pdbx_description
1 polymer ?
#
loop_
_entity_poly.entity_id
_entity_poly.type
_entity_poly.pdbx_seq_one_letter_code
_entity_poly.pdbx_strand_id
1 'polypeptide(L)'
;MENEQNQVPTIPELPLKGIPQEILRLGKHLADTKYQIDMLGKTGWGELTANLHGLEASGEWDGPDDALTFFSKIFPFAMLPAETEPLGIFRVPTERVIGRSWRWWPDHLSANSESKLAEHLNGPLAAESTSWYFLPAIGLLLAAQGQSRVNYCRQRHIPFITARVSNLNYPPADRFRLYHVSKGETRQSWVVLHDRYLQPVMWPRITLPALTTYGVHSGSWPVTFPPIARIFDALYYPTSAENFVAPCVDLLAVKEAMKAEKLAAKWARKPVKMALSEMDITNIWPVSLTLSFFFILSLVIAGLTAGEGWAGCLSLLVCGMAGSLLLFIATPVFLVSKRLRRNAQPEEPDEELWDAPPEEAEAPTPTA
;
A
#
# COMPACT_ATOMS: atom_id res chain seq x y z
N MET A 1 -32.06 -46.85 36.82
CA MET A 1 -30.73 -46.73 36.19
C MET A 1 -31.00 -46.43 34.74
N GLU A 2 -31.17 -45.15 34.43
CA GLU A 2 -31.46 -44.69 33.07
C GLU A 2 -30.16 -44.75 32.26
N ASN A 3 -30.24 -45.42 31.11
CA ASN A 3 -29.19 -45.47 30.10
C ASN A 3 -28.96 -44.05 29.57
N GLU A 4 -27.89 -43.40 30.01
CA GLU A 4 -27.31 -42.27 29.29
C GLU A 4 -26.81 -42.80 27.94
N GLN A 5 -27.69 -42.70 26.93
CA GLN A 5 -27.28 -42.81 25.54
C GLN A 5 -26.21 -41.74 25.30
N ASN A 6 -24.97 -42.21 25.21
CA ASN A 6 -23.81 -41.44 24.80
C ASN A 6 -24.04 -40.96 23.36
N GLN A 7 -24.82 -39.88 23.19
CA GLN A 7 -25.06 -39.25 21.91
C GLN A 7 -23.72 -38.68 21.45
N VAL A 8 -23.11 -39.31 20.45
CA VAL A 8 -21.96 -38.74 19.75
C VAL A 8 -22.38 -37.34 19.29
N PRO A 9 -21.72 -36.26 19.76
CA PRO A 9 -22.11 -34.91 19.39
C PRO A 9 -22.05 -34.79 17.86
N THR A 10 -23.21 -34.60 17.25
CA THR A 10 -23.33 -34.49 15.80
C THR A 10 -22.77 -33.12 15.40
N ILE A 11 -21.67 -33.11 14.65
CA ILE A 11 -21.02 -31.86 14.21
C ILE A 11 -21.97 -31.12 13.25
N PRO A 12 -22.36 -29.87 13.55
CA PRO A 12 -23.30 -29.12 12.72
C PRO A 12 -22.68 -28.75 11.36
N GLU A 13 -23.52 -28.59 10.35
CA GLU A 13 -23.10 -28.01 9.07
C GLU A 13 -22.87 -26.50 9.21
N LEU A 14 -21.92 -25.97 8.44
CA LEU A 14 -21.66 -24.53 8.44
C LEU A 14 -22.93 -23.78 7.96
N PRO A 15 -23.45 -22.81 8.73
CA PRO A 15 -24.65 -22.09 8.35
C PRO A 15 -24.38 -21.17 7.16
N LEU A 16 -24.94 -21.53 6.00
CA LEU A 16 -24.91 -20.71 4.78
C LEU A 16 -26.24 -19.96 4.53
N LYS A 17 -27.25 -20.21 5.38
CA LYS A 17 -28.58 -19.59 5.27
C LYS A 17 -28.47 -18.09 5.47
N GLY A 18 -29.02 -17.32 4.54
CA GLY A 18 -28.98 -15.84 4.55
C GLY A 18 -27.94 -15.23 3.62
N ILE A 19 -27.01 -16.03 3.07
CA ILE A 19 -26.09 -15.55 2.03
C ILE A 19 -26.81 -15.61 0.66
N PRO A 20 -26.80 -14.51 -0.13
CA PRO A 20 -27.41 -14.51 -1.46
C PRO A 20 -26.87 -15.63 -2.36
N GLN A 21 -27.74 -16.23 -3.17
CA GLN A 21 -27.36 -17.35 -4.05
C GLN A 21 -26.28 -16.98 -5.06
N GLU A 22 -26.26 -15.74 -5.53
CA GLU A 22 -25.23 -15.24 -6.47
C GLU A 22 -23.85 -15.20 -5.80
N ILE A 23 -23.78 -14.76 -4.54
CA ILE A 23 -22.55 -14.78 -3.73
C ILE A 23 -22.12 -16.23 -3.45
N LEU A 24 -23.06 -17.12 -3.14
CA LEU A 24 -22.75 -18.54 -2.97
C LEU A 24 -22.21 -19.17 -4.27
N ARG A 25 -22.70 -18.76 -5.46
CA ARG A 25 -22.17 -19.22 -6.75
C ARG A 25 -20.78 -18.63 -7.02
N LEU A 26 -20.56 -17.36 -6.71
CA LEU A 26 -19.26 -16.70 -6.80
C LEU A 26 -18.21 -17.45 -5.98
N GLY A 27 -18.47 -17.67 -4.68
CA GLY A 27 -17.54 -18.38 -3.80
C GLY A 27 -17.19 -19.79 -4.28
N LYS A 28 -18.19 -20.53 -4.77
CA LYS A 28 -17.97 -21.86 -5.37
C LYS A 28 -17.12 -21.77 -6.64
N HIS A 29 -17.47 -20.85 -7.55
CA HIS A 29 -16.75 -20.69 -8.81
C HIS A 29 -15.27 -20.34 -8.59
N LEU A 30 -14.96 -19.53 -7.58
CA LEU A 30 -13.58 -19.22 -7.20
C LEU A 30 -12.83 -20.44 -6.67
N ALA A 31 -13.46 -21.22 -5.80
CA ALA A 31 -12.88 -22.46 -5.28
C ALA A 31 -12.62 -23.48 -6.41
N ASP A 32 -13.56 -23.61 -7.34
CA ASP A 32 -13.41 -24.44 -8.54
C ASP A 32 -12.30 -23.95 -9.45
N THR A 33 -12.22 -22.63 -9.67
CA THR A 33 -11.17 -22.00 -10.48
C THR A 33 -9.78 -22.26 -9.89
N LYS A 34 -9.60 -22.05 -8.58
CA LYS A 34 -8.31 -22.34 -7.93
C LYS A 34 -7.96 -23.82 -8.01
N TYR A 35 -8.94 -24.71 -7.79
CA TYR A 35 -8.70 -26.14 -7.95
C TYR A 35 -8.25 -26.52 -9.36
N GLN A 36 -8.88 -25.96 -10.40
CA GLN A 36 -8.46 -26.18 -11.79
C GLN A 36 -7.05 -25.65 -12.07
N ILE A 37 -6.74 -24.45 -11.59
CA ILE A 37 -5.39 -23.86 -11.69
C ILE A 37 -4.36 -24.77 -11.02
N ASP A 38 -4.66 -25.31 -9.84
CA ASP A 38 -3.77 -26.21 -9.12
C ASP A 38 -3.56 -27.54 -9.86
N MET A 39 -4.62 -28.10 -10.45
CA MET A 39 -4.54 -29.32 -11.24
C MET A 39 -3.72 -29.14 -12.52
N LEU A 40 -3.84 -28.00 -13.20
CA LEU A 40 -3.04 -27.65 -14.37
C LEU A 40 -1.58 -27.37 -13.98
N GLY A 41 -1.35 -26.65 -12.88
CA GLY A 41 -0.01 -26.33 -12.39
C GLY A 41 0.77 -27.54 -11.91
N LYS A 42 0.09 -28.55 -11.36
CA LYS A 42 0.67 -29.85 -11.02
C LYS A 42 1.38 -30.51 -12.21
N THR A 43 0.84 -30.38 -13.42
CA THR A 43 1.39 -30.99 -14.63
C THR A 43 2.48 -30.16 -15.31
N GLY A 44 2.68 -28.91 -14.86
CA GLY A 44 3.73 -28.01 -15.32
C GLY A 44 3.22 -26.64 -15.75
N TRP A 45 4.16 -25.72 -15.96
CA TRP A 45 3.92 -24.30 -16.24
C TRP A 45 3.40 -23.97 -17.63
N GLY A 46 3.58 -24.89 -18.58
CA GLY A 46 3.34 -24.65 -20.01
C GLY A 46 1.91 -24.25 -20.34
N GLU A 47 0.95 -24.60 -19.48
CA GLU A 47 -0.49 -24.34 -19.69
C GLU A 47 -1.03 -23.16 -18.86
N LEU A 48 -0.20 -22.55 -18.00
CA LEU A 48 -0.63 -21.48 -17.10
C LEU A 48 -0.05 -20.12 -17.53
N THR A 49 -0.93 -19.14 -17.69
CA THR A 49 -0.54 -17.76 -17.95
C THR A 49 -0.10 -17.08 -16.66
N ALA A 50 1.21 -16.85 -16.51
CA ALA A 50 1.81 -16.07 -15.43
C ALA A 50 1.52 -16.62 -14.00
N ASN A 51 2.01 -15.92 -12.97
CA ASN A 51 2.10 -16.39 -11.57
C ASN A 51 0.74 -16.44 -10.83
N LEU A 52 -0.31 -16.98 -11.45
CA LEU A 52 -1.63 -17.21 -10.84
C LEU A 52 -1.67 -18.49 -10.00
N HIS A 53 -0.78 -19.44 -10.30
CA HIS A 53 -0.65 -20.68 -9.55
C HIS A 53 0.24 -20.57 -8.31
N GLY A 54 1.26 -19.70 -8.28
CA GLY A 54 2.42 -19.80 -7.39
C GLY A 54 3.67 -20.15 -8.21
N LEU A 55 4.90 -19.86 -7.76
CA LEU A 55 6.15 -19.79 -8.55
C LEU A 55 6.79 -21.12 -8.99
N GLU A 56 6.35 -22.25 -8.42
CA GLU A 56 6.71 -23.62 -8.74
C GLU A 56 5.47 -24.55 -8.77
N ALA A 57 5.60 -25.69 -9.47
CA ALA A 57 4.54 -26.71 -9.54
C ALA A 57 4.35 -27.49 -8.22
N SER A 58 5.40 -27.58 -7.40
CA SER A 58 5.43 -28.19 -6.06
C SER A 58 6.71 -27.80 -5.33
N GLY A 59 6.67 -27.57 -4.02
CA GLY A 59 7.85 -27.17 -3.25
C GLY A 59 7.49 -26.53 -1.92
N GLU A 60 8.45 -26.43 -1.00
CA GLU A 60 8.25 -25.89 0.36
C GLU A 60 8.08 -24.38 0.42
N TRP A 61 8.66 -23.66 -0.55
CA TRP A 61 8.72 -22.21 -0.53
C TRP A 61 8.02 -21.56 -1.71
N ASP A 62 8.04 -22.20 -2.89
CA ASP A 62 7.51 -21.60 -4.12
C ASP A 62 6.38 -22.37 -4.78
N GLY A 63 5.81 -23.43 -4.16
CA GLY A 63 4.71 -24.21 -4.73
C GLY A 63 3.41 -23.42 -4.99
N PRO A 64 2.25 -24.08 -5.12
CA PRO A 64 1.01 -23.36 -5.39
C PRO A 64 0.73 -22.27 -4.33
N ASP A 65 0.05 -21.19 -4.70
CA ASP A 65 -0.39 -20.16 -3.77
C ASP A 65 -1.29 -20.80 -2.72
N ASP A 66 -1.07 -20.44 -1.46
CA ASP A 66 -2.01 -20.75 -0.39
C ASP A 66 -3.36 -20.02 -0.62
N ALA A 67 -4.36 -20.39 0.16
CA ALA A 67 -5.71 -19.86 0.00
C ALA A 67 -5.81 -18.33 0.12
N LEU A 68 -5.07 -17.72 1.05
CA LEU A 68 -5.12 -16.28 1.30
C LEU A 68 -4.35 -15.51 0.23
N THR A 69 -3.20 -16.02 -0.19
CA THR A 69 -2.38 -15.44 -1.26
C THR A 69 -3.12 -15.48 -2.59
N PHE A 70 -3.77 -16.60 -2.95
CA PHE A 70 -4.60 -16.65 -4.15
C PHE A 70 -5.79 -15.69 -4.04
N PHE A 71 -6.46 -15.66 -2.90
CA PHE A 71 -7.60 -14.75 -2.68
C PHE A 71 -7.19 -13.28 -2.86
N SER A 72 -6.04 -12.85 -2.33
CA SER A 72 -5.56 -11.46 -2.44
C SER A 72 -5.18 -11.05 -3.87
N LYS A 73 -4.81 -12.00 -4.74
CA LYS A 73 -4.59 -11.75 -6.18
C LYS A 73 -5.90 -11.45 -6.91
N ILE A 74 -7.03 -12.00 -6.46
CA ILE A 74 -8.34 -11.85 -7.10
C ILE A 74 -9.15 -10.72 -6.47
N PHE A 75 -9.21 -10.66 -5.14
CA PHE A 75 -9.97 -9.68 -4.37
C PHE A 75 -9.02 -8.65 -3.74
N PRO A 76 -9.06 -7.38 -4.21
CA PRO A 76 -8.32 -6.29 -3.60
C PRO A 76 -8.68 -6.13 -2.13
N PHE A 77 -7.74 -5.61 -1.34
CA PHE A 77 -7.89 -5.32 0.08
C PHE A 77 -8.26 -6.55 0.92
N ALA A 78 -7.80 -7.73 0.49
CA ALA A 78 -7.80 -8.93 1.33
C ALA A 78 -7.07 -8.62 2.65
N MET A 79 -7.76 -8.82 3.76
CA MET A 79 -7.23 -8.53 5.09
C MET A 79 -6.36 -9.67 5.59
N LEU A 80 -5.29 -9.31 6.31
CA LEU A 80 -4.55 -10.26 7.12
C LEU A 80 -5.46 -10.80 8.23
N PRO A 81 -5.53 -12.12 8.44
CA PRO A 81 -6.30 -12.68 9.53
C PRO A 81 -5.76 -12.18 10.87
N ALA A 82 -6.62 -11.55 11.66
CA ALA A 82 -6.34 -11.25 13.06
C ALA A 82 -6.63 -12.48 13.93
N GLU A 83 -5.97 -12.57 15.08
CA GLU A 83 -6.34 -13.55 16.11
C GLU A 83 -7.80 -13.31 16.52
N THR A 84 -8.68 -14.18 16.03
CA THR A 84 -10.12 -14.14 16.26
C THR A 84 -10.52 -15.46 16.89
N GLU A 85 -11.43 -15.39 17.86
CA GLU A 85 -12.00 -16.60 18.43
C GLU A 85 -12.68 -17.42 17.34
N PRO A 86 -12.44 -18.75 17.31
CA PRO A 86 -13.08 -19.61 16.33
C PRO A 86 -14.60 -19.61 16.53
N LEU A 87 -15.33 -19.56 15.43
CA LEU A 87 -16.79 -19.73 15.42
C LEU A 87 -17.19 -21.12 15.95
N GLY A 88 -16.32 -22.12 15.73
CA GLY A 88 -16.54 -23.49 16.19
C GLY A 88 -16.03 -24.53 15.19
N ILE A 89 -16.47 -25.77 15.39
CA ILE A 89 -16.19 -26.90 14.51
C ILE A 89 -17.44 -27.19 13.67
N PHE A 90 -17.26 -27.26 12.35
CA PHE A 90 -18.37 -27.44 11.41
C PHE A 90 -18.03 -28.48 10.35
N ARG A 91 -19.08 -29.12 9.81
CA ARG A 91 -19.04 -29.80 8.52
C ARG A 91 -19.17 -28.76 7.41
N VAL A 92 -18.13 -28.59 6.63
CA VAL A 92 -18.02 -27.55 5.59
C VAL A 92 -18.11 -28.20 4.21
N PRO A 93 -18.91 -27.66 3.27
CA PRO A 93 -18.96 -28.16 1.90
C PRO A 93 -17.61 -28.04 1.20
N THR A 94 -17.05 -29.16 0.73
CA THR A 94 -15.74 -29.22 0.09
C THR A 94 -15.61 -28.28 -1.09
N GLU A 95 -16.67 -28.13 -1.89
CA GLU A 95 -16.71 -27.26 -3.08
C GLU A 95 -16.60 -25.76 -2.77
N ARG A 96 -16.66 -25.36 -1.49
CA ARG A 96 -16.58 -23.95 -1.06
C ARG A 96 -15.24 -23.58 -0.44
N VAL A 97 -14.30 -24.52 -0.42
CA VAL A 97 -13.02 -24.33 0.26
C VAL A 97 -11.93 -24.16 -0.78
N ILE A 98 -11.21 -23.04 -0.68
CA ILE A 98 -9.93 -22.88 -1.35
C ILE A 98 -8.87 -23.53 -0.45
N GLY A 99 -8.16 -24.50 -1.01
CA GLY A 99 -7.02 -25.15 -0.39
C GLY A 99 -5.80 -25.15 -1.31
N ARG A 100 -4.86 -26.01 -0.97
CA ARG A 100 -3.58 -26.17 -1.65
C ARG A 100 -3.01 -27.56 -1.36
N SER A 101 -2.53 -28.24 -2.40
CA SER A 101 -1.69 -29.45 -2.28
C SER A 101 -0.26 -29.13 -2.70
N TRP A 102 0.61 -28.80 -1.74
CA TRP A 102 2.01 -28.46 -2.02
C TRP A 102 3.00 -29.53 -1.56
N ARG A 103 2.79 -30.16 -0.39
CA ARG A 103 3.63 -31.27 0.11
C ARG A 103 3.32 -32.60 -0.56
N TRP A 104 2.04 -32.85 -0.79
CA TRP A 104 1.56 -34.13 -1.30
C TRP A 104 0.27 -33.95 -2.08
N TRP A 105 0.12 -34.81 -3.07
CA TRP A 105 -1.10 -35.01 -3.84
C TRP A 105 -1.72 -36.35 -3.48
N PRO A 106 -3.04 -36.54 -3.66
CA PRO A 106 -3.69 -37.80 -3.33
C PRO A 106 -3.03 -39.02 -4.00
N ASP A 107 -2.48 -38.85 -5.21
CA ASP A 107 -1.76 -39.91 -5.94
C ASP A 107 -0.45 -40.33 -5.27
N HIS A 108 0.08 -39.53 -4.34
CA HIS A 108 1.29 -39.87 -3.57
C HIS A 108 0.97 -40.77 -2.37
N LEU A 109 -0.31 -40.97 -2.03
CA LEU A 109 -0.71 -41.77 -0.88
C LEU A 109 -0.64 -43.26 -1.20
N SER A 110 0.00 -44.03 -0.32
CA SER A 110 -0.13 -45.49 -0.32
C SER A 110 -1.52 -45.89 0.16
N ALA A 111 -1.98 -47.11 -0.17
CA ALA A 111 -3.27 -47.63 0.28
C ALA A 111 -3.44 -47.58 1.81
N ASN A 112 -2.38 -47.85 2.57
CA ASN A 112 -2.40 -47.76 4.04
C ASN A 112 -2.56 -46.31 4.52
N SER A 113 -1.84 -45.37 3.89
CA SER A 113 -1.93 -43.94 4.21
C SER A 113 -3.31 -43.37 3.87
N GLU A 114 -3.89 -43.82 2.75
CA GLU A 114 -5.23 -43.41 2.32
C GLU A 114 -6.31 -43.90 3.31
N SER A 115 -6.26 -45.17 3.72
CA SER A 115 -7.17 -45.71 4.74
C SER A 115 -7.08 -44.95 6.07
N LYS A 116 -5.86 -44.65 6.54
CA LYS A 116 -5.66 -43.85 7.76
C LYS A 116 -6.18 -42.42 7.62
N LEU A 117 -6.01 -41.80 6.45
CA LEU A 117 -6.54 -40.47 6.19
C LEU A 117 -8.08 -40.48 6.17
N ALA A 118 -8.69 -41.47 5.53
CA ALA A 118 -10.14 -41.63 5.52
C ALA A 118 -10.70 -41.88 6.94
N GLU A 119 -10.02 -42.69 7.75
CA GLU A 119 -10.37 -42.89 9.16
C GLU A 119 -10.26 -41.59 9.95
N HIS A 120 -9.16 -40.85 9.80
CA HIS A 120 -8.97 -39.56 10.47
C HIS A 120 -10.04 -38.53 10.10
N LEU A 121 -10.40 -38.42 8.81
CA LEU A 121 -11.42 -37.49 8.33
C LEU A 121 -12.82 -37.79 8.89
N ASN A 122 -13.11 -39.06 9.20
CA ASN A 122 -14.37 -39.49 9.83
C ASN A 122 -14.31 -39.50 11.36
N GLY A 123 -13.12 -39.31 11.94
CA GLY A 123 -12.89 -39.37 13.37
C GLY A 123 -13.24 -38.08 14.12
N PRO A 124 -13.33 -38.14 15.46
CA PRO A 124 -13.66 -36.98 16.30
C PRO A 124 -12.58 -35.89 16.27
N LEU A 125 -11.35 -36.24 15.91
CA LEU A 125 -10.19 -35.34 15.87
C LEU A 125 -9.97 -34.70 14.49
N ALA A 126 -10.89 -34.90 13.53
CA ALA A 126 -10.75 -34.40 12.16
C ALA A 126 -10.46 -32.89 12.08
N ALA A 127 -10.99 -32.10 13.03
CA ALA A 127 -10.81 -30.66 13.09
C ALA A 127 -9.53 -30.17 13.78
N GLU A 128 -8.82 -30.99 14.57
CA GLU A 128 -7.78 -30.51 15.49
C GLU A 128 -6.65 -29.75 14.78
N SER A 129 -6.29 -30.21 13.58
CA SER A 129 -5.21 -29.70 12.73
C SER A 129 -5.74 -28.90 11.52
N THR A 130 -6.93 -28.34 11.65
CA THR A 130 -7.55 -27.43 10.67
C THR A 130 -7.74 -26.05 11.30
N SER A 131 -7.62 -25.03 10.45
CA SER A 131 -7.93 -23.64 10.80
C SER A 131 -8.30 -22.93 9.51
N TRP A 132 -9.59 -22.70 9.32
CA TRP A 132 -10.15 -22.16 8.08
C TRP A 132 -10.86 -20.84 8.35
N TYR A 133 -10.71 -19.90 7.42
CA TYR A 133 -11.34 -18.60 7.48
C TYR A 133 -12.59 -18.59 6.61
N PHE A 134 -13.75 -18.37 7.21
CA PHE A 134 -15.00 -18.19 6.48
C PHE A 134 -15.20 -16.72 6.14
N LEU A 135 -15.48 -16.42 4.87
CA LEU A 135 -15.84 -15.09 4.39
C LEU A 135 -17.30 -15.09 3.95
N PRO A 136 -18.26 -14.78 4.85
CA PRO A 136 -19.68 -14.78 4.52
C PRO A 136 -20.02 -13.87 3.36
N ALA A 137 -19.33 -12.73 3.26
CA ALA A 137 -19.51 -11.73 2.20
C ALA A 137 -19.24 -12.28 0.78
N ILE A 138 -18.38 -13.31 0.66
CA ILE A 138 -18.01 -13.94 -0.62
C ILE A 138 -18.55 -15.38 -0.73
N GLY A 139 -19.11 -15.95 0.34
CA GLY A 139 -19.67 -17.31 0.35
C GLY A 139 -18.61 -18.42 0.19
N LEU A 140 -17.41 -18.18 0.71
CA LEU A 140 -16.17 -18.92 0.47
C LEU A 140 -15.42 -19.18 1.79
N LEU A 141 -14.65 -20.27 1.86
CA LEU A 141 -13.68 -20.54 2.92
C LEU A 141 -12.25 -20.61 2.40
N LEU A 142 -11.31 -20.05 3.17
CA LEU A 142 -9.87 -20.13 2.92
C LEU A 142 -9.24 -21.08 3.93
N ALA A 143 -8.70 -22.20 3.48
CA ALA A 143 -7.99 -23.10 4.37
C ALA A 143 -6.60 -22.52 4.70
N ALA A 144 -6.34 -22.17 5.95
CA ALA A 144 -5.00 -21.78 6.40
C ALA A 144 -4.20 -23.01 6.85
N GLN A 145 -4.80 -23.88 7.64
CA GLN A 145 -4.24 -25.19 8.02
C GLN A 145 -5.07 -26.36 7.47
N GLY A 146 -4.40 -27.48 7.18
CA GLY A 146 -5.04 -28.66 6.61
C GLY A 146 -5.38 -28.56 5.12
N GLN A 147 -4.74 -27.65 4.39
CA GLN A 147 -5.08 -27.30 3.00
C GLN A 147 -5.04 -28.49 2.02
N SER A 148 -4.09 -29.43 2.19
CA SER A 148 -3.97 -30.60 1.29
C SER A 148 -5.18 -31.54 1.34
N ARG A 149 -5.92 -31.55 2.46
CA ARG A 149 -7.13 -32.39 2.62
C ARG A 149 -8.23 -31.97 1.66
N VAL A 150 -8.28 -30.68 1.29
CA VAL A 150 -9.30 -30.15 0.38
C VAL A 150 -9.20 -30.85 -0.97
N ASN A 151 -8.01 -30.89 -1.56
CA ASN A 151 -7.82 -31.54 -2.87
C ASN A 151 -8.04 -33.05 -2.81
N TYR A 152 -7.65 -33.72 -1.72
CA TYR A 152 -7.99 -35.13 -1.49
C TYR A 152 -9.50 -35.35 -1.52
N CYS A 153 -10.25 -34.58 -0.73
CA CYS A 153 -11.70 -34.68 -0.68
C CYS A 153 -12.35 -34.33 -2.02
N ARG A 154 -11.82 -33.34 -2.77
CA ARG A 154 -12.30 -33.02 -4.12
C ARG A 154 -12.11 -34.18 -5.09
N GLN A 155 -10.92 -34.80 -5.12
CA GLN A 155 -10.62 -35.92 -6.00
C GLN A 155 -11.38 -37.20 -5.63
N ARG A 156 -11.70 -37.41 -4.35
CA ARG A 156 -12.48 -38.55 -3.85
C ARG A 156 -13.97 -38.28 -3.74
N HIS A 157 -14.45 -37.13 -4.25
CA HIS A 157 -15.85 -36.71 -4.20
C HIS A 157 -16.47 -36.74 -2.79
N ILE A 158 -15.67 -36.44 -1.77
CA ILE A 158 -16.12 -36.32 -0.39
C ILE A 158 -16.80 -34.94 -0.26
N PRO A 159 -18.12 -34.88 0.04
CA PRO A 159 -18.88 -33.64 -0.07
C PRO A 159 -18.66 -32.66 1.09
N PHE A 160 -18.26 -33.15 2.26
CA PHE A 160 -18.07 -32.33 3.46
C PHE A 160 -16.77 -32.67 4.18
N ILE A 161 -16.16 -31.65 4.77
CA ILE A 161 -14.95 -31.77 5.59
C ILE A 161 -15.23 -31.14 6.95
N THR A 162 -14.87 -31.85 8.01
CA THR A 162 -14.92 -31.33 9.38
C THR A 162 -13.72 -30.41 9.61
N ALA A 163 -13.98 -29.16 9.98
CA ALA A 163 -12.92 -28.18 10.22
C ALA A 163 -13.27 -27.18 11.33
N ARG A 164 -12.24 -26.64 11.98
CA ARG A 164 -12.33 -25.47 12.86
C ARG A 164 -12.38 -24.21 12.00
N VAL A 165 -13.41 -23.41 12.19
CA VAL A 165 -13.70 -22.24 11.37
C VAL A 165 -13.65 -20.97 12.21
N SER A 166 -12.98 -19.94 11.71
CA SER A 166 -13.01 -18.57 12.24
C SER A 166 -13.61 -17.64 11.19
N ASN A 167 -14.22 -16.55 11.63
CA ASN A 167 -14.76 -15.55 10.70
C ASN A 167 -13.62 -14.66 10.19
N LEU A 168 -13.58 -14.42 8.87
CA LEU A 168 -12.73 -13.40 8.27
C LEU A 168 -13.61 -12.38 7.57
N ASN A 169 -13.60 -11.17 8.10
CA ASN A 169 -14.37 -10.08 7.53
C ASN A 169 -13.79 -9.69 6.16
N TYR A 170 -14.64 -9.13 5.31
CA TYR A 170 -14.23 -8.48 4.07
C TYR A 170 -15.03 -7.18 3.94
N PRO A 171 -14.44 -6.06 3.48
CA PRO A 171 -15.15 -4.78 3.44
C PRO A 171 -16.40 -4.87 2.55
N PRO A 172 -17.52 -4.24 2.94
CA PRO A 172 -18.73 -4.25 2.12
C PRO A 172 -18.52 -3.56 0.77
N ALA A 173 -19.30 -3.98 -0.22
CA ALA A 173 -19.12 -3.61 -1.64
C ALA A 173 -19.25 -2.11 -1.92
N ASP A 174 -20.07 -1.41 -1.14
CA ASP A 174 -20.34 0.03 -1.23
C ASP A 174 -19.11 0.91 -0.93
N ARG A 175 -18.15 0.38 -0.18
CA ARG A 175 -16.88 1.05 0.15
C ARG A 175 -15.85 0.99 -0.97
N PHE A 176 -16.10 0.16 -1.99
CA PHE A 176 -15.23 0.01 -3.14
C PHE A 176 -15.73 0.84 -4.32
N ARG A 177 -14.78 1.43 -5.04
CA ARG A 177 -15.00 2.03 -6.35
C ARG A 177 -14.00 1.49 -7.35
N LEU A 178 -14.50 1.05 -8.50
CA LEU A 178 -13.69 0.55 -9.60
C LEU A 178 -13.48 1.67 -10.63
N TYR A 179 -12.23 1.90 -11.01
CA TYR A 179 -11.87 2.89 -12.02
C TYR A 179 -11.11 2.22 -13.15
N HIS A 180 -11.50 2.51 -14.39
CA HIS A 180 -10.76 2.10 -15.57
C HIS A 180 -9.97 3.31 -16.07
N VAL A 181 -8.66 3.15 -16.18
CA VAL A 181 -7.75 4.24 -16.52
C VAL A 181 -6.79 3.85 -17.63
N SER A 182 -6.36 4.84 -18.39
CA SER A 182 -5.38 4.68 -19.47
C SER A 182 -4.29 5.74 -19.36
N LYS A 183 -3.02 5.33 -19.50
CA LYS A 183 -1.84 6.21 -19.66
C LYS A 183 -1.10 5.76 -20.92
N GLY A 184 -1.28 6.50 -22.02
CA GLY A 184 -0.82 6.06 -23.34
C GLY A 184 -1.54 4.79 -23.79
N GLU A 185 -0.78 3.77 -24.18
CA GLU A 185 -1.30 2.45 -24.60
C GLU A 185 -1.66 1.55 -23.42
N THR A 186 -1.15 1.85 -22.21
CA THR A 186 -1.38 1.04 -21.02
C THR A 186 -2.77 1.28 -20.46
N ARG A 187 -3.59 0.22 -20.43
CA ARG A 187 -4.90 0.21 -19.77
C ARG A 187 -4.83 -0.59 -18.48
N GLN A 188 -5.30 0.01 -17.38
CA GLN A 188 -5.37 -0.65 -16.08
C GLN A 188 -6.75 -0.43 -15.45
N SER A 189 -7.12 -1.34 -14.57
CA SER A 189 -8.28 -1.17 -13.69
C SER A 189 -7.78 -1.07 -12.26
N TRP A 190 -8.28 -0.10 -11.51
CA TRP A 190 -7.89 0.17 -10.14
C TRP A 190 -9.11 0.11 -9.24
N VAL A 191 -8.95 -0.46 -8.05
CA VAL A 191 -9.98 -0.44 -7.01
C VAL A 191 -9.53 0.49 -5.91
N VAL A 192 -10.43 1.38 -5.50
CA VAL A 192 -10.22 2.27 -4.37
C VAL A 192 -11.15 1.90 -3.25
N LEU A 193 -10.60 1.77 -2.04
CA LEU A 193 -11.31 1.55 -0.79
C LEU A 193 -11.36 2.87 0.00
N HIS A 194 -12.57 3.23 0.48
CA HIS A 194 -12.81 4.43 1.31
C HIS A 194 -12.29 5.74 0.70
N ASP A 195 -12.29 5.85 -0.63
CA ASP A 195 -11.76 7.01 -1.37
C ASP A 195 -10.31 7.38 -1.00
N ARG A 196 -9.55 6.43 -0.45
CA ARG A 196 -8.20 6.66 0.09
C ARG A 196 -7.19 5.63 -0.39
N TYR A 197 -7.47 4.35 -0.23
CA TYR A 197 -6.49 3.31 -0.52
C TYR A 197 -6.73 2.75 -1.91
N LEU A 198 -5.70 2.65 -2.73
CA LEU A 198 -5.79 2.17 -4.10
C LEU A 198 -4.99 0.89 -4.29
N GLN A 199 -5.58 -0.10 -4.97
CA GLN A 199 -4.89 -1.29 -5.44
C GLN A 199 -5.17 -1.54 -6.94
N PRO A 200 -4.14 -1.92 -7.73
CA PRO A 200 -4.35 -2.29 -9.12
C PRO A 200 -4.97 -3.69 -9.23
N VAL A 201 -5.84 -3.86 -10.21
CA VAL A 201 -6.42 -5.17 -10.56
C VAL A 201 -5.43 -5.94 -11.40
N MET A 202 -4.87 -7.01 -10.82
CA MET A 202 -3.85 -7.84 -11.48
C MET A 202 -4.45 -8.78 -12.52
N TRP A 203 -5.65 -9.31 -12.27
CA TRP A 203 -6.31 -10.30 -13.13
C TRP A 203 -7.70 -9.86 -13.58
N PRO A 204 -7.81 -8.87 -14.50
CA PRO A 204 -9.10 -8.28 -14.85
C PRO A 204 -10.16 -9.27 -15.31
N ARG A 205 -9.77 -10.36 -15.99
CA ARG A 205 -10.71 -11.38 -16.48
C ARG A 205 -11.40 -12.18 -15.38
N ILE A 206 -10.78 -12.31 -14.21
CA ILE A 206 -11.31 -13.05 -13.05
C ILE A 206 -11.86 -12.06 -12.02
N THR A 207 -11.07 -11.03 -11.70
CA THR A 207 -11.40 -10.02 -10.68
C THR A 207 -12.59 -9.16 -11.07
N LEU A 208 -12.69 -8.65 -12.30
CA LEU A 208 -13.78 -7.72 -12.64
C LEU A 208 -15.18 -8.37 -12.57
N PRO A 209 -15.40 -9.58 -13.12
CA PRO A 209 -16.68 -10.28 -12.94
C PRO A 209 -16.98 -10.61 -11.48
N ALA A 210 -15.95 -10.99 -10.71
CA ALA A 210 -16.09 -11.28 -9.28
C ALA A 210 -16.51 -10.05 -8.47
N LEU A 211 -15.85 -8.91 -8.70
CA LEU A 211 -16.19 -7.64 -8.05
C LEU A 211 -17.57 -7.12 -8.47
N THR A 212 -17.94 -7.30 -9.74
CA THR A 212 -19.28 -6.92 -10.23
C THR A 212 -20.35 -7.75 -9.51
N THR A 213 -20.17 -9.06 -9.41
CA THR A 213 -21.08 -9.96 -8.67
C THR A 213 -21.13 -9.64 -7.18
N TYR A 214 -20.01 -9.21 -6.61
CA TYR A 214 -19.94 -8.75 -5.23
C TYR A 214 -20.70 -7.43 -5.01
N GLY A 215 -20.95 -6.65 -6.06
CA GLY A 215 -21.68 -5.38 -6.00
C GLY A 215 -20.80 -4.13 -6.07
N VAL A 216 -19.54 -4.26 -6.52
CA VAL A 216 -18.65 -3.11 -6.73
C VAL A 216 -19.02 -2.42 -8.05
N HIS A 217 -19.17 -1.09 -7.98
CA HIS A 217 -19.58 -0.28 -9.11
C HIS A 217 -18.38 0.46 -9.74
N SER A 218 -18.42 0.61 -11.06
CA SER A 218 -17.47 1.41 -11.80
C SER A 218 -17.82 2.90 -11.79
N GLY A 219 -16.80 3.75 -11.89
CA GLY A 219 -16.96 5.20 -11.97
C GLY A 219 -15.87 5.86 -12.80
N SER A 220 -16.02 7.16 -13.02
CA SER A 220 -14.97 8.01 -13.62
C SER A 220 -13.98 8.48 -12.55
N TRP A 221 -12.70 8.56 -12.91
CA TRP A 221 -11.66 9.04 -11.99
C TRP A 221 -11.99 10.43 -11.44
N PRO A 222 -12.14 10.61 -10.12
CA PRO A 222 -12.54 11.89 -9.54
C PRO A 222 -11.48 12.98 -9.71
N VAL A 223 -11.91 14.22 -9.93
CA VAL A 223 -11.02 15.40 -9.99
C VAL A 223 -10.36 15.69 -8.63
N THR A 224 -10.98 15.25 -7.53
CA THR A 224 -10.46 15.41 -6.17
C THR A 224 -9.28 14.50 -5.85
N PHE A 225 -9.11 13.42 -6.62
CA PHE A 225 -8.02 12.46 -6.49
C PHE A 225 -6.75 12.97 -7.18
N PRO A 226 -5.56 12.46 -6.81
CA PRO A 226 -4.35 12.78 -7.53
C PRO A 226 -4.46 12.44 -9.02
N PRO A 227 -3.78 13.18 -9.92
CA PRO A 227 -3.78 12.87 -11.34
C PRO A 227 -3.31 11.45 -11.63
N ILE A 228 -3.95 10.79 -12.59
CA ILE A 228 -3.64 9.40 -13.02
C ILE A 228 -2.14 9.21 -13.24
N ALA A 229 -1.47 10.16 -13.91
CA ALA A 229 -0.03 10.08 -14.18
C ALA A 229 0.82 9.87 -12.92
N ARG A 230 0.50 10.56 -11.81
CA ARG A 230 1.21 10.45 -10.53
C ARG A 230 0.90 9.14 -9.81
N ILE A 231 -0.32 8.62 -9.96
CA ILE A 231 -0.69 7.31 -9.41
C ILE A 231 0.09 6.20 -10.10
N PHE A 232 0.27 6.26 -11.42
CA PHE A 232 1.12 5.31 -12.13
C PHE A 232 2.55 5.27 -11.58
N ASP A 233 3.10 6.43 -11.19
CA ASP A 233 4.45 6.50 -10.61
C ASP A 233 4.46 5.92 -9.18
N ALA A 234 3.44 6.20 -8.37
CA ALA A 234 3.28 5.67 -7.02
C ALA A 234 3.03 4.14 -7.00
N LEU A 235 2.38 3.60 -8.04
CA LEU A 235 2.15 2.16 -8.21
C LEU A 235 3.42 1.36 -8.48
N TYR A 236 4.53 2.02 -8.86
CA TYR A 236 5.81 1.35 -9.07
C TYR A 236 6.46 0.94 -7.74
N TYR A 237 6.22 1.70 -6.66
CA TYR A 237 6.69 1.42 -5.31
C TYR A 237 5.53 1.55 -4.30
N PRO A 238 4.54 0.65 -4.35
CA PRO A 238 3.40 0.72 -3.46
C PRO A 238 3.85 0.42 -2.03
N THR A 239 3.22 1.09 -1.07
CA THR A 239 3.54 0.91 0.35
C THR A 239 2.59 -0.11 0.96
N SER A 240 3.09 -0.94 1.88
CA SER A 240 2.19 -1.78 2.67
C SER A 240 1.37 -0.90 3.61
N ALA A 241 0.05 -0.91 3.44
CA ALA A 241 -0.83 -0.37 4.46
C ALA A 241 -1.07 -1.41 5.55
N GLU A 242 -1.35 -0.94 6.76
CA GLU A 242 -1.61 -1.81 7.90
C GLU A 242 -2.81 -2.72 7.59
N ASN A 243 -2.62 -4.03 7.80
CA ASN A 243 -3.63 -5.09 7.76
C ASN A 243 -4.07 -5.63 6.38
N PHE A 244 -3.49 -5.21 5.25
CA PHE A 244 -3.77 -5.84 3.95
C PHE A 244 -2.64 -6.79 3.50
N VAL A 245 -3.03 -7.86 2.80
CA VAL A 245 -2.08 -8.86 2.25
C VAL A 245 -1.25 -8.24 1.12
N ALA A 246 -1.89 -7.53 0.20
CA ALA A 246 -1.23 -6.85 -0.91
C ALA A 246 -0.93 -5.38 -0.55
N PRO A 247 0.19 -4.81 -1.02
CA PRO A 247 0.49 -3.40 -0.82
C PRO A 247 -0.52 -2.51 -1.55
N CYS A 248 -0.65 -1.26 -1.12
CA CYS A 248 -1.58 -0.30 -1.71
C CYS A 248 -0.95 1.09 -1.81
N VAL A 249 -1.62 1.98 -2.53
CA VAL A 249 -1.22 3.39 -2.62
C VAL A 249 -2.20 4.21 -1.78
N ASP A 250 -1.69 4.99 -0.83
CA ASP A 250 -2.50 5.97 -0.09
C ASP A 250 -2.62 7.27 -0.91
N LEU A 251 -3.82 7.53 -1.42
CA LEU A 251 -4.13 8.71 -2.23
C LEU A 251 -3.98 10.02 -1.44
N LEU A 252 -4.18 10.00 -0.12
CA LEU A 252 -3.95 11.18 0.72
C LEU A 252 -2.47 11.49 0.83
N ALA A 253 -1.63 10.48 1.07
CA ALA A 253 -0.18 10.65 1.12
C ALA A 253 0.37 11.20 -0.22
N VAL A 254 -0.12 10.69 -1.35
CA VAL A 254 0.24 11.24 -2.68
C VAL A 254 -0.20 12.70 -2.81
N LYS A 255 -1.41 13.05 -2.35
CA LYS A 255 -1.91 14.43 -2.40
C LYS A 255 -1.09 15.38 -1.53
N GLU A 256 -0.68 14.94 -0.34
CA GLU A 256 0.17 15.70 0.57
C GLU A 256 1.57 15.92 0.00
N ALA A 257 2.19 14.87 -0.54
CA ALA A 257 3.48 14.97 -1.24
C ALA A 257 3.41 15.99 -2.40
N MET A 258 2.33 15.96 -3.19
CA MET A 258 2.13 16.94 -4.27
C MET A 258 1.95 18.37 -3.75
N LYS A 259 1.28 18.56 -2.61
CA LYS A 259 1.17 19.89 -1.98
C LYS A 259 2.53 20.38 -1.51
N ALA A 260 3.31 19.53 -0.85
CA ALA A 260 4.66 19.84 -0.39
C ALA A 260 5.60 20.22 -1.55
N GLU A 261 5.58 19.46 -2.66
CA GLU A 261 6.33 19.79 -3.87
C GLU A 261 5.95 21.17 -4.44
N LYS A 262 4.65 21.48 -4.50
CA LYS A 262 4.15 22.78 -4.97
C LYS A 262 4.58 23.91 -4.05
N LEU A 263 4.52 23.72 -2.73
CA LEU A 263 4.98 24.71 -1.75
C LEU A 263 6.49 24.94 -1.87
N ALA A 264 7.29 23.87 -1.95
CA ALA A 264 8.73 23.94 -2.17
C ALA A 264 9.09 24.66 -3.48
N ALA A 265 8.33 24.43 -4.56
CA ALA A 265 8.50 25.13 -5.83
C ALA A 265 8.12 26.62 -5.75
N LYS A 266 7.04 26.96 -5.04
CA LYS A 266 6.65 28.36 -4.78
C LYS A 266 7.71 29.08 -3.93
N TRP A 267 8.19 28.46 -2.87
CA TRP A 267 9.27 28.99 -2.03
C TRP A 267 10.57 29.17 -2.81
N ALA A 268 10.91 28.24 -3.71
CA ALA A 268 12.10 28.35 -4.55
C ALA A 268 12.06 29.52 -5.55
N ARG A 269 10.87 29.99 -5.93
CA ARG A 269 10.66 31.06 -6.91
C ARG A 269 10.67 32.47 -6.32
N LYS A 270 10.46 32.65 -5.01
CA LYS A 270 10.52 33.98 -4.38
C LYS A 270 12.00 34.41 -4.25
N PRO A 271 12.49 35.41 -5.02
CA PRO A 271 13.85 35.89 -4.87
C PRO A 271 13.96 36.59 -3.51
N VAL A 272 14.98 36.23 -2.72
CA VAL A 272 15.25 36.86 -1.43
C VAL A 272 16.53 37.66 -1.56
N LYS A 273 16.54 38.89 -1.02
CA LYS A 273 17.78 39.66 -0.87
C LYS A 273 18.65 38.95 0.16
N MET A 274 19.82 38.47 -0.26
CA MET A 274 20.73 37.70 0.59
C MET A 274 22.14 38.27 0.54
N ALA A 275 22.82 38.23 1.68
CA ALA A 275 24.24 38.52 1.75
C ALA A 275 25.05 37.28 1.33
N LEU A 276 26.26 37.48 0.79
CA LEU A 276 27.14 36.36 0.43
C LEU A 276 27.49 35.48 1.64
N SER A 277 27.55 36.07 2.84
CA SER A 277 27.74 35.34 4.10
C SER A 277 26.62 34.35 4.44
N GLU A 278 25.41 34.57 3.92
CA GLU A 278 24.22 33.73 4.14
C GLU A 278 24.04 32.65 3.08
N MET A 279 24.83 32.72 2.00
CA MET A 279 24.83 31.74 0.93
C MET A 279 25.64 30.49 1.33
N ASP A 280 25.24 29.34 0.81
CA ASP A 280 25.94 28.06 1.01
C ASP A 280 27.21 27.99 0.16
N ILE A 281 28.21 28.80 0.52
CA ILE A 281 29.53 28.85 -0.09
C ILE A 281 30.53 28.22 0.88
N THR A 282 31.08 27.07 0.50
CA THR A 282 31.93 26.21 1.35
C THR A 282 33.16 26.92 1.95
N ASN A 283 33.69 27.95 1.28
CA ASN A 283 34.91 28.67 1.69
C ASN A 283 34.67 30.11 2.17
N ILE A 284 33.44 30.54 2.45
CA ILE A 284 33.18 31.95 2.82
C ILE A 284 33.74 32.32 4.21
N TRP A 285 33.75 31.37 5.15
CA TRP A 285 34.23 31.58 6.51
C TRP A 285 35.75 31.88 6.59
N PRO A 286 36.65 31.07 5.99
CA PRO A 286 38.07 31.41 5.98
C PRO A 286 38.36 32.72 5.23
N VAL A 287 37.64 33.01 4.12
CA VAL A 287 37.80 34.27 3.38
C VAL A 287 37.41 35.48 4.24
N SER A 288 36.25 35.44 4.91
CA SER A 288 35.83 36.51 5.82
C SER A 288 36.81 36.71 6.97
N LEU A 289 37.38 35.64 7.53
CA LEU A 289 38.33 35.71 8.63
C LEU A 289 39.67 36.32 8.19
N THR A 290 40.17 35.95 7.00
CA THR A 290 41.38 36.56 6.43
C THR A 290 41.20 38.04 6.13
N LEU A 291 40.07 38.45 5.55
CA LEU A 291 39.77 39.85 5.26
C LEU A 291 39.67 40.69 6.55
N SER A 292 39.01 40.17 7.60
CA SER A 292 38.95 40.83 8.90
C SER A 292 40.33 40.98 9.54
N PHE A 293 41.20 39.98 9.41
CA PHE A 293 42.58 40.06 9.92
C PHE A 293 43.37 41.17 9.23
N PHE A 294 43.36 41.23 7.89
CA PHE A 294 44.05 42.29 7.15
C PHE A 294 43.46 43.67 7.42
N PHE A 295 42.13 43.77 7.57
CA PHE A 295 41.48 45.02 7.94
C PHE A 295 41.96 45.54 9.29
N ILE A 296 41.93 44.71 10.35
CA ILE A 296 42.37 45.09 11.70
C ILE A 296 43.87 45.43 11.71
N LEU A 297 44.70 44.60 11.06
CA LEU A 297 46.15 44.85 10.99
C LEU A 297 46.45 46.18 10.28
N SER A 298 45.76 46.46 9.18
CA SER A 298 45.91 47.72 8.44
C SER A 298 45.45 48.94 9.25
N LEU A 299 44.38 48.79 10.04
CA LEU A 299 43.85 49.85 10.92
C LEU A 299 44.83 50.19 12.05
N VAL A 300 45.47 49.17 12.64
CA VAL A 300 46.50 49.36 13.68
C VAL A 300 47.73 50.08 13.10
N ILE A 301 48.21 49.69 11.91
CA ILE A 301 49.36 50.33 11.26
C ILE A 301 49.04 51.77 10.88
N ALA A 302 47.84 52.03 10.32
CA ALA A 302 47.39 53.38 10.00
C ALA A 302 47.32 54.26 11.25
N GLY A 303 46.81 53.72 12.38
CA GLY A 303 46.75 54.44 13.66
C GLY A 303 48.12 54.74 14.26
N LEU A 304 49.05 53.78 14.22
CA LEU A 304 50.42 53.95 14.73
C LEU A 304 51.26 54.94 13.90
N THR A 305 50.98 55.05 12.60
CA THR A 305 51.68 55.95 11.68
C THR A 305 50.98 57.30 11.52
N ALA A 306 49.84 57.51 12.19
CA ALA A 306 48.93 58.64 11.97
C ALA A 306 48.52 58.85 10.50
N GLY A 307 48.64 57.80 9.66
CA GLY A 307 48.44 57.89 8.21
C GLY A 307 49.58 58.56 7.44
N GLU A 308 50.68 58.92 8.09
CA GLU A 308 51.82 59.61 7.47
C GLU A 308 52.88 58.62 6.95
N GLY A 309 53.57 59.03 5.89
CA GLY A 309 54.58 58.21 5.21
C GLY A 309 54.00 57.10 4.32
N TRP A 310 54.88 56.43 3.56
CA TRP A 310 54.48 55.40 2.59
C TRP A 310 53.70 54.25 3.26
N ALA A 311 54.13 53.83 4.45
CA ALA A 311 53.47 52.75 5.20
C ALA A 311 52.06 53.14 5.66
N GLY A 312 51.85 54.39 6.11
CA GLY A 312 50.54 54.92 6.47
C GLY A 312 49.59 54.97 5.27
N CYS A 313 50.04 55.52 4.15
CA CYS A 313 49.24 55.59 2.92
C CYS A 313 48.85 54.20 2.39
N LEU A 314 49.79 53.24 2.40
CA LEU A 314 49.52 51.87 1.96
C LEU A 314 48.53 51.16 2.90
N SER A 315 48.66 51.37 4.21
CA SER A 315 47.74 50.76 5.19
C SER A 315 46.31 51.31 5.08
N LEU A 316 46.12 52.60 4.82
CA LEU A 316 44.80 53.19 4.55
C LEU A 316 44.15 52.61 3.29
N LEU A 317 44.95 52.37 2.23
CA LEU A 317 44.46 51.76 0.99
C LEU A 317 44.04 50.30 1.20
N VAL A 318 44.83 49.51 1.93
CA VAL A 318 44.49 48.13 2.30
C VAL A 318 43.25 48.08 3.20
N CYS A 319 43.15 49.02 4.16
CA CYS A 319 41.99 49.17 5.04
C CYS A 319 40.70 49.44 4.24
N GLY A 320 40.75 50.37 3.29
CA GLY A 320 39.61 50.68 2.43
C GLY A 320 39.17 49.49 1.57
N MET A 321 40.13 48.77 0.96
CA MET A 321 39.81 47.59 0.14
C MET A 321 39.24 46.44 0.96
N ALA A 322 39.89 46.09 2.08
CA ALA A 322 39.44 45.01 2.95
C ALA A 322 38.07 45.33 3.58
N GLY A 323 37.85 46.57 4.01
CA GLY A 323 36.57 47.03 4.54
C GLY A 323 35.44 46.99 3.50
N SER A 324 35.71 47.41 2.26
CA SER A 324 34.73 47.34 1.16
C SER A 324 34.34 45.91 0.81
N LEU A 325 35.32 44.98 0.81
CA LEU A 325 35.06 43.56 0.56
C LEU A 325 34.25 42.91 1.69
N LEU A 326 34.53 43.26 2.96
CA LEU A 326 33.74 42.80 4.10
C LEU A 326 32.30 43.31 4.05
N LEU A 327 32.09 44.59 3.71
CA LEU A 327 30.75 45.14 3.50
C LEU A 327 30.01 44.44 2.37
N PHE A 328 30.68 44.14 1.26
CA PHE A 328 30.08 43.40 0.15
C PHE A 328 29.68 41.97 0.53
N ILE A 329 30.46 41.32 1.39
CA ILE A 329 30.14 39.98 1.89
C ILE A 329 28.95 40.01 2.86
N ALA A 330 28.84 41.06 3.67
CA ALA A 330 27.83 41.19 4.71
C ALA A 330 26.51 41.86 4.26
N THR A 331 26.52 42.65 3.18
CA THR A 331 25.33 43.37 2.72
C THR A 331 24.44 42.49 1.83
N PRO A 332 23.10 42.52 2.02
CA PRO A 332 22.18 41.67 1.27
C PRO A 332 21.83 42.30 -0.08
N VAL A 333 22.80 42.33 -0.99
CA VAL A 333 22.68 42.97 -2.31
C VAL A 333 22.22 41.99 -3.39
N PHE A 334 22.43 40.69 -3.20
CA PHE A 334 22.12 39.68 -4.21
C PHE A 334 20.67 39.23 -4.15
N LEU A 335 19.98 39.23 -5.30
CA LEU A 335 18.69 38.58 -5.46
C LEU A 335 18.91 37.13 -5.86
N VAL A 336 18.74 36.22 -4.91
CA VAL A 336 19.04 34.80 -5.10
C VAL A 336 17.82 33.95 -4.74
N SER A 337 17.71 32.77 -5.37
CA SER A 337 16.76 31.75 -4.95
C SER A 337 17.03 31.35 -3.50
N LYS A 338 15.97 31.32 -2.66
CA LYS A 338 16.05 30.93 -1.24
C LYS A 338 16.67 29.54 -1.00
N ARG A 339 16.83 28.70 -2.04
CA ARG A 339 17.50 27.38 -2.00
C ARG A 339 18.99 27.46 -1.65
N LEU A 340 19.65 28.57 -1.94
CA LEU A 340 21.09 28.75 -1.71
C LEU A 340 21.41 29.25 -0.29
N ARG A 341 20.42 29.35 0.60
CA ARG A 341 20.60 29.78 1.99
C ARG A 341 21.16 28.65 2.84
N ARG A 342 22.30 28.91 3.50
CA ARG A 342 23.07 27.93 4.29
C ARG A 342 22.27 27.26 5.41
N ASN A 343 21.25 27.94 5.94
CA ASN A 343 20.29 27.41 6.92
C ASN A 343 18.86 27.65 6.41
N ALA A 344 18.35 26.77 5.56
CA ALA A 344 16.92 26.73 5.29
C ALA A 344 16.20 26.12 6.50
N GLN A 345 15.88 26.95 7.50
CA GLN A 345 14.89 26.56 8.51
C GLN A 345 13.52 26.47 7.82
N PRO A 346 12.74 25.40 8.06
CA PRO A 346 11.31 25.43 7.80
C PRO A 346 10.68 26.38 8.83
N GLU A 347 10.49 27.64 8.47
CA GLU A 347 9.64 28.54 9.24
C GLU A 347 8.18 28.17 9.01
N GLU A 348 7.37 28.33 10.07
CA GLU A 348 5.94 28.02 10.09
C GLU A 348 5.19 28.70 8.92
N PRO A 349 4.16 28.05 8.38
CA PRO A 349 3.37 28.65 7.31
C PRO A 349 2.74 29.94 7.82
N ASP A 350 3.08 31.08 7.19
CA ASP A 350 2.43 32.36 7.41
C ASP A 350 0.89 32.17 7.39
N GLU A 351 0.22 32.41 8.51
CA GLU A 351 -1.24 32.38 8.65
C GLU A 351 -1.94 33.49 7.82
N GLU A 352 -1.17 34.42 7.25
CA GLU A 352 -1.68 35.54 6.44
C GLU A 352 -2.00 35.12 4.99
N LEU A 353 -3.00 34.26 4.78
CA LEU A 353 -3.77 34.27 3.51
C LEU A 353 -5.12 33.53 3.60
N TRP A 354 -5.85 33.65 4.71
CA TRP A 354 -7.23 33.15 4.80
C TRP A 354 -8.31 34.21 4.54
N ASP A 355 -7.97 35.48 4.35
CA ASP A 355 -8.95 36.51 3.97
C ASP A 355 -9.01 36.70 2.46
N ALA A 356 -9.65 35.73 1.79
CA ALA A 356 -10.40 36.04 0.57
C ALA A 356 -11.89 36.02 0.96
N PRO A 357 -12.61 37.16 0.91
CA PRO A 357 -14.05 37.15 1.09
C PRO A 357 -14.67 36.30 -0.03
N PRO A 358 -15.73 35.52 0.24
CA PRO A 358 -16.48 34.89 -0.84
C PRO A 358 -17.03 36.00 -1.74
N GLU A 359 -16.75 35.91 -3.04
CA GLU A 359 -17.47 36.65 -4.08
C GLU A 359 -18.97 36.48 -3.81
N GLU A 360 -19.63 37.59 -3.46
CA GLU A 360 -21.08 37.67 -3.36
C GLU A 360 -21.67 37.28 -4.72
N ALA A 361 -22.34 36.13 -4.75
CA ALA A 361 -23.23 35.80 -5.84
C ALA A 361 -24.40 36.80 -5.81
N GLU A 362 -24.44 37.70 -6.81
CA GLU A 362 -25.60 38.54 -7.10
C GLU A 362 -26.85 37.65 -7.26
N ALA A 363 -27.74 37.73 -6.27
CA ALA A 363 -29.10 37.25 -6.41
C ALA A 363 -29.91 38.28 -7.23
N PRO A 364 -30.74 37.85 -8.20
CA PRO A 364 -31.57 38.77 -8.96
C PRO A 364 -32.69 39.34 -8.08
N THR A 365 -32.82 40.66 -8.10
CA THR A 365 -33.88 41.42 -7.43
C THR A 365 -35.24 41.14 -8.05
N PRO A 366 -36.34 41.09 -7.27
CA PRO A 366 -37.68 40.89 -7.81
C PRO A 366 -38.19 42.22 -8.39
N THR A 367 -38.67 42.18 -9.62
CA THR A 367 -39.53 43.24 -10.18
C THR A 367 -40.97 42.77 -10.16
N ALA A 368 -41.84 43.75 -9.88
CA ALA A 368 -43.26 43.69 -9.58
C ALA A 368 -44.14 43.01 -10.64
#